data_AF-A0A5B7BA61-F1
#
_entry.id   AF-A0A5B7BA61-F1
#
_cell.length_a   1.000
_cell.length_b   1.000
_cell.length_c   1.000
_cell.angle_alpha   90.00
_cell.angle_beta   90.00
_cell.angle_gamma   90.00
#
_symmetry.space_group_name_H-M   'P 1'
#
loop_
_entity.id
_entity.type
_entity.pdbx_description
1 polymer ?
#
loop_
_entity_poly.entity_id
_entity_poly.type
_entity_poly.pdbx_seq_one_letter_code
_entity_poly.pdbx_strand_id
1 'polypeptide(L)'
;MDPTKSKSVFLMQVYKMPPDLDRTQLTPPQNWKINGTLNPDYQCGPPVQVTPSLFPDPSGLPSKSTAIASWQVVCNITHSKLESPKYCASFSAFFNDSVQHLC
;
A
#
# COMPACT_ATOMS: atom_id res chain seq x y z
N MET A 1 -6.48 14.08 1.18
CA MET A 1 -5.74 12.89 1.66
C MET A 1 -4.97 13.30 2.89
N ASP A 2 -5.20 12.67 4.03
CA ASP A 2 -4.45 12.95 5.28
C ASP A 2 -3.09 12.22 5.20
N PRO A 3 -1.96 12.94 5.17
CA PRO A 3 -0.63 12.33 5.03
C PRO A 3 -0.28 11.33 6.14
N THR A 4 -0.92 11.44 7.30
CA THR A 4 -0.65 10.57 8.45
C THR A 4 -1.42 9.26 8.38
N LYS A 5 -2.53 9.22 7.65
CA LYS A 5 -3.43 8.05 7.55
C LYS A 5 -3.27 7.27 6.24
N SER A 6 -2.41 7.72 5.34
CA SER A 6 -2.18 7.09 4.03
C SER A 6 -0.77 6.50 3.90
N LYS A 7 -0.28 5.85 4.97
CA LYS A 7 1.00 5.14 4.95
C LYS A 7 0.79 3.63 5.03
N SER A 8 1.37 2.92 4.06
CA SER A 8 1.48 1.47 4.06
C SER A 8 2.95 1.09 4.17
N VAL A 9 3.28 0.15 5.04
CA VAL A 9 4.65 -0.35 5.27
C VAL A 9 4.66 -1.84 5.01
N PHE A 10 5.58 -2.30 4.16
CA PHE A 10 5.78 -3.71 3.85
C PHE A 10 7.26 -4.05 4.00
N LEU A 11 7.54 -5.28 4.44
CA LEU A 11 8.89 -5.82 4.50
C LEU A 11 9.17 -6.60 3.21
N MET A 12 10.31 -6.34 2.57
CA MET A 12 10.76 -7.11 1.41
C MET A 12 12.06 -7.84 1.75
N GLN A 13 12.05 -9.16 1.66
CA GLN A 13 13.25 -9.97 1.79
C GLN A 13 13.97 -10.00 0.45
N VAL A 14 15.21 -9.54 0.40
CA VAL A 14 16.03 -9.52 -0.81
C VAL A 14 17.13 -10.55 -0.66
N TYR A 15 17.07 -11.61 -1.46
CA TYR A 15 18.16 -12.59 -1.55
C TYR A 15 19.06 -12.19 -2.72
N LYS A 16 20.37 -12.04 -2.46
CA LYS A 16 21.36 -11.78 -3.49
C LYS A 16 21.74 -13.07 -4.23
N MET A 17 21.85 -12.99 -5.55
CA MET A 17 22.40 -14.05 -6.41
C MET A 17 23.67 -13.54 -7.11
N PRO A 18 24.66 -14.39 -7.43
CA PRO A 18 25.83 -13.98 -8.20
C PRO A 18 25.43 -13.25 -9.50
N PRO A 19 26.16 -12.19 -9.90
CA PRO A 19 27.47 -11.74 -9.38
C PRO A 19 27.39 -10.79 -8.17
N ASP A 20 26.19 -10.41 -7.73
CA ASP A 20 25.98 -9.41 -6.68
C ASP A 20 26.21 -9.99 -5.27
N LEU A 21 27.48 -10.22 -4.91
CA LEU A 21 27.84 -10.84 -3.63
C LEU A 21 27.80 -9.88 -2.43
N ASP A 22 27.85 -8.57 -2.66
CA ASP A 22 27.82 -7.58 -1.58
C ASP A 22 26.42 -7.50 -0.95
N ARG A 23 26.32 -7.99 0.29
CA ARG A 23 25.07 -8.07 1.07
C ARG A 23 24.53 -6.70 1.50
N THR A 24 25.38 -5.68 1.50
CA THR A 24 25.04 -4.30 1.89
C THR A 24 24.62 -3.44 0.70
N GLN A 25 25.02 -3.81 -0.52
CA GLN A 25 24.67 -3.08 -1.73
C GLN A 25 23.30 -3.52 -2.24
N LEU A 26 22.24 -2.91 -1.72
CA LEU A 26 20.87 -3.26 -2.09
C LEU A 26 20.30 -2.26 -3.10
N THR A 27 19.77 -2.77 -4.21
CA THR A 27 19.06 -1.96 -5.21
C THR A 27 17.56 -2.06 -4.95
N PRO A 28 16.85 -0.94 -4.70
CA PRO A 28 15.41 -0.99 -4.48
C PRO A 28 14.67 -1.33 -5.78
N PRO A 29 13.50 -2.01 -5.71
CA PRO A 29 12.63 -2.19 -6.85
C PRO A 29 12.24 -0.86 -7.46
N GLN A 30 12.21 -0.83 -8.79
CA GLN A 30 11.81 0.34 -9.57
C GLN A 30 10.41 0.15 -10.13
N ASN A 31 9.83 1.23 -10.69
CA ASN A 31 8.54 1.20 -11.39
C ASN A 31 7.39 0.67 -10.54
N TRP A 32 7.28 1.18 -9.31
CA TRP A 32 6.21 0.83 -8.39
C TRP A 32 4.84 1.13 -8.99
N LYS A 33 3.92 0.17 -8.88
CA LYS A 33 2.54 0.32 -9.33
C LYS A 33 1.59 -0.26 -8.28
N ILE A 34 0.61 0.54 -7.88
CA ILE A 34 -0.46 0.10 -6.97
C ILE A 34 -1.67 -0.21 -7.84
N ASN A 35 -1.98 -1.50 -8.01
CA ASN A 35 -3.18 -1.95 -8.70
C ASN A 35 -4.25 -2.36 -7.67
N GLY A 36 -5.51 -1.97 -7.89
CA GLY A 36 -6.63 -2.50 -7.11
C GLY A 36 -7.97 -2.26 -7.81
N THR A 37 -8.95 -3.10 -7.54
CA THR A 37 -10.25 -3.12 -8.24
C THR A 37 -11.08 -1.85 -8.04
N LEU A 38 -10.84 -1.13 -6.93
CA LEU A 38 -11.51 0.13 -6.57
C LEU A 38 -10.50 1.28 -6.34
N ASN A 39 -9.24 1.06 -6.69
CA ASN A 39 -8.19 2.04 -6.43
C ASN A 39 -8.11 3.01 -7.61
N PRO A 40 -7.98 4.32 -7.36
CA PRO A 40 -7.73 5.26 -8.43
C PRO A 40 -6.34 5.01 -9.05
N ASP A 41 -6.09 5.51 -10.25
CA ASP A 41 -4.79 5.38 -10.90
C ASP A 41 -3.72 6.12 -10.09
N TYR A 42 -2.80 5.35 -9.48
CA TYR A 42 -1.65 5.87 -8.74
C TYR A 42 -0.43 5.98 -9.65
N GLN A 43 0.20 7.16 -9.64
CA GLN A 43 1.52 7.39 -10.24
C GLN A 43 2.56 7.44 -9.13
N CYS A 44 3.47 6.46 -9.13
CA CYS A 44 4.54 6.37 -8.14
C CYS A 44 5.85 6.93 -8.69
N GLY A 45 6.55 7.68 -7.85
CA GLY A 45 7.91 8.14 -8.13
C GLY A 45 8.97 7.07 -7.88
N PRO A 46 10.25 7.38 -8.17
CA PRO A 46 11.37 6.50 -7.83
C PRO A 46 11.54 6.36 -6.30
N PRO A 47 12.08 5.23 -5.82
CA PRO A 47 12.38 5.03 -4.40
C PRO A 47 13.51 5.96 -3.94
N VAL A 48 13.29 6.64 -2.82
CA VAL A 48 14.29 7.50 -2.17
C VAL A 48 14.80 6.81 -0.91
N GLN A 49 16.11 6.68 -0.76
CA GLN A 49 16.70 6.09 0.45
C GLN A 49 16.41 6.98 1.67
N VAL A 50 15.99 6.37 2.77
CA VAL A 50 15.65 7.04 4.01
C VAL A 50 16.35 6.37 5.19
N THR A 51 16.23 6.96 6.37
CA THR A 51 16.74 6.36 7.62
C THR A 51 16.18 4.94 7.79
N PRO A 52 17.04 3.96 8.11
CA PRO A 52 16.60 2.60 8.35
C PRO A 52 15.46 2.50 9.36
N SER A 53 14.42 1.76 8.99
CA SER A 53 13.28 1.49 9.87
C SER A 53 13.69 0.62 11.05
N LEU A 54 13.10 0.89 12.22
CA LEU A 54 13.26 0.08 13.43
C LEU A 54 12.04 -0.82 13.61
N PHE A 55 12.29 -2.09 13.89
CA PHE A 55 11.27 -3.10 14.13
C PHE A 55 11.46 -3.72 15.52
N PRO A 56 10.38 -4.18 16.18
CA PRO A 56 10.52 -4.99 17.38
C PRO A 56 11.34 -6.25 17.10
N ASP A 57 12.14 -6.67 18.08
CA ASP A 57 12.93 -7.88 17.97
C ASP A 57 12.02 -9.12 17.82
N PRO A 58 12.23 -9.97 16.79
CA PRO A 58 11.39 -11.14 16.57
C PRO A 58 11.51 -12.20 17.67
N SER A 59 12.53 -12.14 18.53
CA SER A 59 12.68 -13.02 19.70
C SER A 59 11.77 -12.66 20.88
N GLY A 60 11.11 -11.51 20.84
CA GLY A 60 10.27 -11.00 21.93
C GLY A 60 11.05 -10.31 23.05
N LEU A 61 12.37 -10.14 22.91
CA LEU A 61 13.16 -9.29 23.78
C LEU A 61 12.76 -7.81 23.60
N PRO A 62 12.89 -6.96 24.64
CA PRO A 62 12.64 -5.52 24.56
C PRO A 62 13.77 -4.78 23.83
N SER A 63 14.17 -5.30 22.67
CA SER A 63 15.15 -4.75 21.75
C SER A 63 14.48 -4.33 20.44
N LYS A 64 15.19 -3.50 19.67
CA LYS A 64 14.78 -3.13 18.32
C LYS A 64 15.81 -3.65 17.32
N SER A 65 15.33 -4.25 16.24
CA SER A 65 16.15 -4.62 15.09
C SER A 65 16.04 -3.53 14.02
N THR A 66 17.13 -3.27 13.31
CA THR A 66 17.18 -2.23 12.27
C THR A 66 17.14 -2.85 10.89
N ALA A 67 16.41 -2.24 9.95
CA ALA A 67 16.48 -2.60 8.54
C ALA A 67 17.91 -2.42 8.01
N ILE A 68 18.36 -3.28 7.09
CA ILE A 68 19.65 -3.08 6.41
C ILE A 68 19.61 -1.79 5.58
N ALA A 69 18.47 -1.53 4.93
CA ALA A 69 18.19 -0.28 4.22
C ALA A 69 16.67 -0.05 4.20
N SER A 70 16.26 1.21 4.01
CA SER A 70 14.85 1.59 3.86
C SER A 70 14.71 2.59 2.74
N TRP A 71 13.63 2.47 1.98
CA TRP A 71 13.29 3.39 0.90
C TRP A 71 11.84 3.84 1.04
N GLN A 72 11.61 5.11 0.74
CA GLN A 72 10.27 5.67 0.62
C GLN A 72 9.90 5.79 -0.85
N VAL A 73 8.69 5.34 -1.18
CA VAL A 73 8.05 5.55 -2.48
C VAL A 73 6.83 6.42 -2.24
N VAL A 74 6.73 7.52 -2.99
CA VAL A 74 5.56 8.40 -2.95
C VAL A 74 4.70 8.10 -4.18
N CYS A 75 3.45 7.73 -3.94
CA CYS A 75 2.46 7.48 -4.98
C CYS A 75 1.35 8.51 -4.88
N ASN A 76 1.16 9.28 -5.95
CA ASN A 76 0.12 10.29 -6.05
C ASN A 76 -1.06 9.75 -6.86
N ILE A 77 -2.27 10.18 -6.51
CA ILE A 77 -3.47 9.83 -7.24
C ILE A 77 -3.65 10.80 -8.40
N THR A 78 -3.63 10.32 -9.64
CA THR A 78 -3.98 11.15 -10.81
C THR A 78 -5.47 11.07 -11.03
N HIS A 79 -6.24 11.88 -10.29
CA HIS A 79 -7.71 11.97 -10.33
C HIS A 79 -8.44 10.63 -10.16
N SER A 80 -9.15 10.47 -9.03
CA SER A 80 -10.20 9.45 -8.96
C SER A 80 -11.15 9.69 -10.12
N LYS A 81 -11.28 8.73 -11.04
CA LYS A 81 -12.48 8.65 -11.88
C LYS A 81 -13.63 8.67 -10.87
N LEU A 82 -14.32 9.80 -10.78
CA LEU A 82 -15.58 9.94 -10.08
C LEU A 82 -16.54 9.04 -10.85
N GLU A 83 -16.41 7.72 -10.70
CA GLU A 83 -17.59 6.89 -10.80
C GLU A 83 -18.49 7.42 -9.70
N SER A 84 -19.55 8.09 -10.11
CA SER A 84 -20.58 8.54 -9.20
C SER A 84 -20.89 7.37 -8.29
N PRO A 85 -20.83 7.53 -6.95
CA PRO A 85 -21.23 6.46 -6.06
C PRO A 85 -22.67 6.10 -6.43
N LYS A 86 -22.86 4.90 -6.98
CA LYS A 86 -24.18 4.32 -7.21
C LYS A 86 -24.74 4.00 -5.83
N TYR A 87 -25.35 5.00 -5.19
CA TYR A 87 -26.09 4.79 -3.96
C TYR A 87 -27.37 4.02 -4.32
N CYS A 88 -27.31 2.69 -4.29
CA CYS A 88 -28.52 1.88 -4.36
C CYS A 88 -29.21 1.93 -2.99
N ALA A 89 -30.44 2.43 -2.97
CA ALA A 89 -31.30 2.37 -1.80
C ALA A 89 -32.16 1.11 -1.88
N SER A 90 -32.20 0.32 -0.80
CA SER A 90 -33.15 -0.78 -0.65
C SER A 90 -34.24 -0.38 0.35
N PHE A 91 -35.50 -0.44 -0.09
CA PHE A 91 -36.66 -0.34 0.79
C PHE A 91 -37.23 -1.75 0.99
N SER A 92 -37.20 -2.25 2.23
CA SER A 92 -37.90 -3.48 2.59
C SER A 92 -39.33 -3.15 3.03
N ALA A 93 -40.32 -3.68 2.31
CA ALA A 93 -41.71 -3.63 2.74
C ALA A 93 -42.00 -4.85 3.63
N PHE A 94 -42.23 -4.63 4.93
CA PHE A 94 -42.60 -5.72 5.86
C PHE A 94 -44.03 -6.27 5.64
N PHE A 95 -44.85 -5.63 4.81
CA PHE A 95 -46.27 -5.97 4.62
C PHE A 95 -46.72 -5.98 3.14
N ASN A 96 -45.79 -6.05 2.17
CA ASN A 96 -46.16 -6.15 0.75
C ASN A 96 -45.08 -6.89 -0.05
N ASP A 97 -45.48 -7.82 -0.93
CA ASP A 97 -44.59 -8.76 -1.64
C ASP A 97 -43.72 -8.13 -2.75
N SER A 98 -43.75 -6.80 -2.94
CA SER A 98 -42.92 -6.13 -3.95
C SER A 98 -41.79 -5.32 -3.31
N VAL A 99 -40.60 -5.93 -3.22
CA VAL A 99 -39.34 -5.22 -2.94
C VAL A 99 -38.85 -4.59 -4.24
N GLN A 100 -38.75 -3.26 -4.27
CA GLN A 100 -38.21 -2.54 -5.43
C GLN A 100 -36.77 -2.11 -5.14
N HIS A 101 -35.83 -2.62 -5.94
CA HIS A 101 -34.45 -2.17 -5.93
C HIS A 101 -34.30 -1.03 -6.96
N LEU A 102 -33.92 0.17 -6.51
CA LEU A 102 -33.43 1.22 -7.40
C LEU A 102 -31.91 1.24 -7.38
N CYS A 103 -31.35 0.70 -8.45
CA CYS A 103 -30.04 1.00 -9.01
C CYS A 103 -30.31 1.51 -10.45
#